data_AF-A0A1Q6XH42-F1
#
_entry.id   AF-A0A1Q6XH42-F1
#
_cell.length_a   1.000
_cell.length_b   1.000
_cell.length_c   1.000
_cell.angle_alpha   90.00
_cell.angle_beta   90.00
_cell.angle_gamma   90.00
#
_symmetry.space_group_name_H-M   'P 1'
#
loop_
_entity.id
_entity.type
_entity.pdbx_description
1 polymer ?
#
loop_
_entity_poly.entity_id
_entity_poly.type
_entity_poly.pdbx_seq_one_letter_code
_entity_poly.pdbx_strand_id
1 'polypeptide(L)'
;MIGQRTFCFTALLAAALFIADPSLITITYPKGTRILAEVADTPAKRASGLMFRDRLAPDRGMLFVFEEAGAWSFWMKNTMIALSSLPKG
;
A
#
# COMPACT_ATOMS: atom_id res chain seq x y z
N MET A 1 -17.59 15.23 57.36
CA MET A 1 -18.44 14.95 56.17
C MET A 1 -17.63 15.33 54.94
N ILE A 2 -17.13 14.35 54.21
CA ILE A 2 -16.14 14.46 53.12
C ILE A 2 -16.78 15.03 51.84
N GLY A 3 -16.06 15.93 51.17
CA GLY A 3 -16.51 16.68 50.00
C GLY A 3 -16.30 16.02 48.64
N GLN A 4 -17.09 16.55 47.68
CA GLN A 4 -16.89 16.69 46.24
C GLN A 4 -16.05 15.67 45.45
N ARG A 5 -16.76 14.95 44.55
CA ARG A 5 -16.55 14.92 43.08
C ARG A 5 -15.11 15.17 42.61
N THR A 6 -14.39 14.16 42.11
CA THR A 6 -13.35 14.32 41.06
C THR A 6 -13.03 12.98 40.39
N PHE A 7 -13.33 12.92 39.09
CA PHE A 7 -12.59 12.26 38.00
C PHE A 7 -11.77 11.01 38.31
N CYS A 8 -12.23 9.87 37.80
CA CYS A 8 -11.38 8.88 37.13
C CYS A 8 -12.24 7.84 36.42
N PHE A 9 -12.61 8.08 35.17
CA PHE A 9 -12.96 6.99 34.24
C PHE A 9 -12.02 7.09 33.03
N THR A 10 -10.80 6.62 33.30
CA THR A 10 -10.04 5.70 32.47
C THR A 10 -10.35 5.68 30.97
N ALA A 11 -9.33 6.14 30.24
CA ALA A 11 -8.68 5.42 29.14
C ALA A 11 -9.55 5.00 27.94
N LEU A 12 -9.41 5.76 26.86
CA LEU A 12 -9.15 5.14 25.56
C LEU A 12 -8.26 6.05 24.74
N LEU A 13 -6.96 6.05 25.05
CA LEU A 13 -5.95 6.41 24.06
C LEU A 13 -6.03 5.31 22.99
N ALA A 14 -6.88 5.49 21.98
CA ALA A 14 -6.77 4.75 20.74
C ALA A 14 -5.49 5.24 20.06
N ALA A 15 -4.33 4.78 20.56
CA ALA A 15 -3.14 4.76 19.76
C ALA A 15 -3.51 3.88 18.56
N ALA A 16 -3.85 4.53 17.44
CA ALA A 16 -3.97 3.84 16.18
C ALA A 16 -2.64 3.11 15.98
N LEU A 17 -2.64 1.78 16.19
CA LEU A 17 -1.54 0.94 15.77
C LEU A 17 -1.49 1.06 14.25
N PHE A 18 -0.74 2.05 13.76
CA PHE A 18 -0.24 2.07 12.41
C PHE A 18 0.76 0.93 12.34
N ILE A 19 0.26 -0.27 12.05
CA ILE A 19 1.09 -1.38 11.61
C ILE A 19 1.63 -0.93 10.26
N ALA A 20 2.82 -0.34 10.27
CA ALA A 20 3.58 -0.09 9.06
C ALA A 20 3.87 -1.46 8.46
N ASP A 21 3.23 -1.78 7.35
CA ASP A 21 3.51 -2.99 6.61
C ASP A 21 4.97 -2.91 6.12
N PRO A 22 5.86 -3.78 6.62
CA PRO A 22 7.28 -3.72 6.31
C PRO A 22 7.58 -4.04 4.84
N SER A 23 6.60 -4.52 4.08
CA SER A 23 6.75 -4.84 2.65
C SER A 23 6.50 -3.67 1.70
N LEU A 24 6.15 -2.49 2.25
CA LEU A 24 5.76 -1.32 1.46
C LEU A 24 6.88 -0.29 1.35
N ILE A 25 7.17 0.11 0.11
CA ILE A 25 8.09 1.19 -0.23
C ILE A 25 7.31 2.46 -0.54
N THR A 26 7.88 3.64 -0.24
CA THR A 26 7.30 4.92 -0.66
C THR A 26 7.92 5.38 -1.99
N ILE A 27 7.10 5.54 -3.02
CA ILE A 27 7.46 6.18 -4.28
C ILE A 27 7.01 7.64 -4.22
N THR A 28 7.94 8.57 -4.33
CA THR A 28 7.67 10.03 -4.33
C THR A 28 7.87 10.60 -5.72
N TYR A 29 6.83 11.23 -6.27
CA TYR A 29 6.89 11.89 -7.56
C TYR A 29 7.40 13.34 -7.41
N PRO A 30 7.98 13.93 -8.47
CA PRO A 30 8.45 15.31 -8.45
C PRO A 30 7.35 16.34 -8.07
N LYS A 31 6.09 16.03 -8.37
CA LYS A 31 4.92 16.87 -8.03
C LYS A 31 4.40 16.67 -6.59
N GLY A 32 5.10 15.90 -5.76
CA GLY A 32 4.75 15.67 -4.35
C GLY A 32 3.74 14.55 -4.11
N THR A 33 3.20 13.93 -5.15
CA THR A 33 2.37 12.72 -5.01
C THR A 33 3.21 11.58 -4.41
N ARG A 34 2.62 10.83 -3.48
CA ARG A 34 3.26 9.68 -2.84
C ARG A 34 2.40 8.44 -3.04
N ILE A 35 3.03 7.35 -3.43
CA ILE A 35 2.41 6.03 -3.55
C ILE A 35 3.16 5.07 -2.63
N LEU A 36 2.44 4.34 -1.81
CA LEU A 36 2.98 3.24 -1.02
C LEU A 36 2.81 1.95 -1.81
N ALA A 37 3.91 1.38 -2.28
CA ALA A 37 3.91 0.27 -3.22
C ALA A 37 4.51 -1.00 -2.63
N GLU A 38 3.93 -2.15 -2.95
CA GLU A 38 4.57 -3.47 -2.76
C GLU A 38 5.60 -3.72 -3.85
N VAL A 39 6.64 -4.52 -3.57
CA VAL A 39 7.70 -4.82 -4.53
C VAL A 39 7.56 -6.23 -5.09
N ALA A 40 7.30 -6.33 -6.39
CA ALA A 40 7.30 -7.57 -7.16
C ALA A 40 8.64 -7.75 -7.91
N ASP A 41 9.66 -8.15 -7.16
CA ASP A 41 11.04 -8.37 -7.60
C ASP A 41 11.33 -9.81 -8.09
N THR A 42 10.55 -10.79 -7.63
CA THR A 42 10.67 -12.20 -8.04
C THR A 42 9.64 -12.58 -9.12
N PRO A 43 9.94 -13.59 -9.96
CA PRO A 43 8.96 -14.11 -10.93
C PRO A 43 7.62 -14.50 -10.29
N ALA A 44 7.65 -15.11 -9.10
CA ALA A 44 6.45 -15.52 -8.37
C ALA A 44 5.60 -14.30 -7.94
N LYS A 45 6.22 -13.27 -7.36
CA LYS A 45 5.51 -12.04 -6.97
C LYS A 45 4.94 -11.31 -8.20
N ARG A 46 5.69 -11.25 -9.31
CA ARG A 46 5.21 -10.65 -10.57
C ARG A 46 4.02 -11.40 -11.16
N ALA A 47 4.05 -12.73 -11.13
CA ALA A 47 2.96 -13.56 -11.63
C ALA A 47 1.68 -13.38 -10.80
N SER A 48 1.81 -13.25 -9.48
CA SER A 48 0.68 -12.98 -8.57
C SER A 48 0.15 -11.55 -8.73
N GLY A 49 1.03 -10.56 -8.91
CA GLY A 49 0.65 -9.16 -9.04
C GLY A 49 -0.34 -8.70 -7.96
N LEU A 50 -1.40 -8.00 -8.38
CA LEU A 50 -2.52 -7.57 -7.54
C LEU A 50 -3.75 -8.49 -7.68
N MET A 51 -3.57 -9.74 -8.11
CA MET A 51 -4.68 -10.68 -8.28
C MET A 51 -5.45 -10.88 -6.97
N PHE A 52 -6.76 -11.13 -7.09
CA PHE A 52 -7.66 -11.44 -5.97
C PHE A 52 -7.80 -10.32 -4.93
N ARG A 53 -7.48 -9.07 -5.29
CA ARG A 53 -7.78 -7.91 -4.45
C ARG A 53 -9.13 -7.32 -4.79
N ASP A 54 -9.98 -7.22 -3.78
CA ASP A 54 -11.28 -6.56 -3.90
C ASP A 54 -11.16 -5.04 -4.01
N ARG A 55 -10.09 -4.46 -3.44
CA ARG A 55 -9.85 -3.01 -3.39
C ARG A 55 -8.37 -2.67 -3.29
N LEU A 56 -8.02 -1.49 -3.79
CA LEU A 56 -6.71 -0.87 -3.69
C LEU A 56 -6.95 0.61 -3.32
N ALA A 57 -6.31 1.08 -2.26
CA ALA A 57 -6.44 2.48 -1.86
C ALA A 57 -5.76 3.38 -2.92
N PRO A 58 -6.23 4.64 -3.10
CA PRO A 58 -5.75 5.51 -4.18
C PRO A 58 -4.26 5.89 -4.07
N ASP A 59 -3.68 5.77 -2.88
CA ASP A 59 -2.27 6.00 -2.58
C ASP A 59 -1.45 4.69 -2.51
N ARG A 60 -1.99 3.58 -3.02
CA ARG A 60 -1.35 2.26 -3.00
C ARG A 60 -1.09 1.74 -4.40
N GLY A 61 -0.05 0.93 -4.54
CA GLY A 61 0.31 0.30 -5.81
C GLY A 61 1.22 -0.90 -5.65
N MET A 62 1.75 -1.38 -6.77
CA MET A 62 2.80 -2.40 -6.81
C MET A 62 3.85 -1.98 -7.84
N LEU A 63 5.11 -2.05 -7.44
CA LEU A 63 6.27 -1.82 -8.29
C LEU A 63 6.79 -3.15 -8.83
N PHE A 64 6.72 -3.31 -10.14
CA PHE A 64 7.27 -4.49 -10.82
C PHE A 64 8.72 -4.20 -11.22
N VAL A 65 9.65 -4.98 -10.68
CA VAL A 65 11.08 -4.87 -10.98
C VAL A 65 11.49 -6.02 -11.89
N PHE A 66 12.18 -5.68 -12.97
CA PHE A 66 12.73 -6.62 -13.93
C PHE A 66 14.25 -6.40 -14.02
N GLU A 67 15.00 -7.49 -14.10
CA GLU A 67 16.47 -7.43 -14.21
C GLU A 67 16.90 -6.87 -15.56
N GLU A 68 16.13 -7.16 -16.61
CA GLU A 68 16.40 -6.72 -17.97
C GLU A 68 15.31 -5.76 -18.48
N ALA A 69 15.77 -4.74 -19.21
CA ALA A 69 14.87 -3.87 -19.95
C ALA A 69 14.25 -4.67 -21.11
N GLY A 70 12.92 -4.67 -21.20
CA GLY A 70 12.22 -5.43 -22.22
C GLY A 70 10.74 -5.08 -22.33
N ALA A 71 10.11 -5.65 -23.35
CA ALA A 71 8.66 -5.62 -23.50
C ALA A 71 8.05 -6.73 -22.65
N TRP A 72 7.56 -6.37 -21.47
CA TRP A 72 6.90 -7.30 -20.57
C TRP A 72 5.39 -7.22 -20.77
N SER A 73 4.76 -8.36 -21.04
CA SER A 73 3.31 -8.45 -21.16
C SER A 73 2.69 -8.55 -19.77
N PHE A 74 1.81 -7.61 -19.44
CA PHE A 74 0.97 -7.70 -18.25
C PHE A 74 -0.39 -8.27 -18.64
N TRP A 75 -0.82 -9.30 -17.92
CA TRP A 75 -2.19 -9.79 -18.00
C TRP A 75 -2.98 -9.34 -16.76
N MET A 76 -4.23 -8.94 -16.94
CA MET A 76 -5.12 -8.55 -15.82
C MET A 76 -6.05 -9.69 -15.40
N LYS A 77 -5.58 -10.93 -15.54
CA LYS A 77 -6.36 -12.10 -15.16
C LYS A 77 -6.68 -12.01 -13.67
N ASN A 78 -7.96 -12.01 -13.32
CA ASN A 78 -8.47 -11.90 -11.94
C ASN A 78 -8.14 -10.59 -11.21
N THR A 79 -7.86 -9.51 -11.94
CA THR A 79 -7.74 -8.16 -11.36
C THR A 79 -9.09 -7.45 -11.46
N MET A 80 -9.78 -7.28 -10.34
CA MET A 80 -11.10 -6.62 -10.28
C MET A 80 -11.00 -5.08 -10.30
N ILE A 81 -9.78 -4.54 -10.36
CA ILE A 81 -9.49 -3.11 -10.23
C ILE A 81 -8.82 -2.64 -11.51
N ALA A 82 -9.25 -1.50 -12.04
CA ALA A 82 -8.60 -0.87 -13.19
C ALA A 82 -7.17 -0.44 -12.82
N LEU A 83 -6.18 -0.89 -13.59
CA LEU A 83 -4.77 -0.55 -13.40
C LEU A 83 -4.33 0.50 -14.42
N SER A 84 -3.48 1.43 -13.98
CA SER A 84 -2.76 2.36 -14.86
C SER A 84 -1.27 2.08 -14.77
N SER A 85 -0.61 1.92 -15.92
CA SER A 85 0.85 1.90 -15.98
C SER A 85 1.40 3.31 -15.76
N LEU A 86 2.53 3.42 -15.08
CA LEU A 86 3.24 4.70 -14.93
C LEU A 86 3.90 5.11 -16.26
N PRO A 87 3.88 6.40 -16.62
CA PRO A 87 4.64 6.89 -17.78
C PRO A 87 6.12 6.57 -17.59
N LYS A 88 6.77 6.03 -18.62
CA LYS A 88 8.24 6.07 -18.71
C LYS A 88 8.60 7.52 -19.00
N GLY A 89 9.26 8.17 -18.04
CA GLY A 89 9.84 9.51 -18.22
C GLY A 89 10.94 9.50 -19.26
#